data_AF-W1YAK0-F1
#
_entry.id   AF-W1YAK0-F1
#
_cell.length_a   1.000
_cell.length_b   1.000
_cell.length_c   1.000
_cell.angle_alpha   90.00
_cell.angle_beta   90.00
_cell.angle_gamma   90.00
#
_symmetry.space_group_name_H-M   'P 1'
#
loop_
_entity.id
_entity.type
_entity.pdbx_description
1 polymer ?
#
loop_
_entity_poly.entity_id
_entity_poly.type
_entity_poly.pdbx_seq_one_letter_code
_entity_poly.pdbx_strand_id
1 'polypeptide(L)'
;PSEALQLEAVKSNYDALQYIKEPSEAVQLQAVKENYLALRYIDEPSVAVLEAAVKQDSQAMRQITKLTKDLALHLFGVSAATLGYIPNNLGVTVDEIKSIIISAISSDTASN
;
A
#
# COMPACT_ATOMS: atom_id res chain seq x y z
N PRO A 1 -9.44 -21.16 -11.97
CA PRO A 1 -10.49 -21.03 -10.93
C PRO A 1 -11.29 -19.75 -11.19
N SER A 2 -12.59 -19.69 -10.85
CA SER A 2 -13.37 -18.45 -10.97
C SER A 2 -12.81 -17.37 -10.04
N GLU A 3 -13.03 -16.10 -10.36
CA GLU A 3 -12.62 -14.98 -9.49
C GLU A 3 -13.24 -15.10 -8.09
N ALA A 4 -14.49 -15.51 -7.98
CA ALA A 4 -15.14 -15.76 -6.68
C ALA A 4 -14.40 -16.84 -5.85
N LEU A 5 -13.93 -17.92 -6.48
CA LEU A 5 -13.16 -18.95 -5.80
C LEU A 5 -11.76 -18.44 -5.42
N GLN A 6 -11.14 -17.61 -6.26
CA GLN A 6 -9.87 -16.96 -5.96
C GLN A 6 -9.98 -16.01 -4.76
N LEU A 7 -11.04 -15.19 -4.72
CA LEU A 7 -11.35 -14.29 -3.61
C LEU A 7 -11.53 -15.07 -2.30
N GLU A 8 -12.29 -16.16 -2.30
CA GLU A 8 -12.47 -16.99 -1.10
C GLU A 8 -11.15 -17.64 -0.67
N ALA A 9 -10.33 -18.09 -1.62
CA ALA A 9 -9.02 -18.68 -1.32
C ALA A 9 -8.09 -17.66 -0.63
N VAL A 10 -7.93 -16.46 -1.17
CA VAL A 10 -7.05 -15.44 -0.58
C VAL A 10 -7.62 -14.84 0.69
N LYS A 11 -8.95 -14.81 0.83
CA LYS A 11 -9.62 -14.41 2.08
C LYS A 11 -9.36 -15.41 3.21
N SER A 12 -9.37 -16.71 2.90
CA SER A 12 -9.06 -17.75 3.90
C SER A 12 -7.57 -17.83 4.20
N ASN A 13 -6.71 -17.62 3.21
CA ASN A 13 -5.26 -17.59 3.36
C ASN A 13 -4.63 -16.70 2.30
N TYR A 14 -4.12 -15.53 2.68
CA TYR A 14 -3.50 -14.57 1.76
C TYR A 14 -2.35 -15.17 0.94
N ASP A 15 -1.60 -16.16 1.49
CA ASP A 15 -0.51 -16.83 0.79
C ASP A 15 -0.99 -17.65 -0.41
N ALA A 16 -2.29 -17.96 -0.52
CA ALA A 16 -2.86 -18.61 -1.69
C ALA A 16 -2.68 -17.78 -2.98
N LEU A 17 -2.47 -16.46 -2.86
CA LEU A 17 -2.22 -15.56 -3.98
C LEU A 17 -1.04 -16.03 -4.85
N GLN A 18 -0.01 -16.63 -4.26
CA GLN A 18 1.18 -17.12 -5.00
C GLN A 18 0.86 -18.21 -6.04
N TYR A 19 -0.30 -18.86 -5.92
CA TYR A 19 -0.75 -19.92 -6.84
C TYR A 19 -1.77 -19.43 -7.87
N ILE A 20 -2.14 -18.14 -7.83
CA ILE A 20 -3.09 -17.53 -8.75
C ILE A 20 -2.29 -16.84 -9.85
N LYS A 21 -2.38 -17.37 -11.07
CA LYS A 21 -1.78 -16.73 -12.24
C LYS A 21 -2.60 -15.50 -12.60
N GLU A 22 -1.93 -14.35 -12.76
CA GLU A 22 -2.54 -13.07 -13.18
C GLU A 22 -3.78 -12.70 -12.33
N PRO A 23 -3.64 -12.57 -10.99
CA PRO A 23 -4.77 -12.27 -10.12
C PRO A 23 -5.34 -10.89 -10.48
N SER A 24 -6.67 -10.77 -10.51
CA SER A 24 -7.32 -9.48 -10.71
C SER A 24 -6.97 -8.51 -9.57
N GLU A 25 -7.11 -7.20 -9.81
CA GLU A 25 -6.89 -6.19 -8.77
C GLU A 25 -7.79 -6.44 -7.54
N ALA A 26 -9.02 -6.95 -7.73
CA ALA A 26 -9.91 -7.31 -6.63
C ALA A 26 -9.34 -8.43 -5.75
N VAL A 27 -8.76 -9.47 -6.37
CA VAL A 27 -8.11 -10.58 -5.66
C VAL A 27 -6.85 -10.10 -4.94
N GLN A 28 -6.04 -9.27 -5.59
CA GLN A 28 -4.86 -8.64 -4.99
C GLN A 28 -5.23 -7.80 -3.77
N LEU A 29 -6.23 -6.92 -3.90
CA LEU A 29 -6.75 -6.07 -2.83
C LEU A 29 -7.27 -6.90 -1.66
N GLN A 30 -8.01 -7.99 -1.93
CA GLN A 30 -8.47 -8.87 -0.86
C GLN A 30 -7.29 -9.49 -0.11
N ALA A 31 -6.29 -10.01 -0.82
CA ALA A 31 -5.13 -10.64 -0.21
C ALA A 31 -4.32 -9.68 0.68
N VAL A 32 -4.04 -8.46 0.21
CA VAL A 32 -3.28 -7.46 1.01
C VAL A 32 -4.08 -6.92 2.20
N LYS A 33 -5.42 -6.92 2.12
CA LYS A 33 -6.29 -6.58 3.26
C LYS A 33 -6.22 -7.65 4.36
N GLU A 34 -6.12 -8.93 3.99
CA GLU A 34 -5.91 -10.00 4.97
C GLU A 34 -4.51 -9.95 5.59
N ASN A 35 -3.48 -9.72 4.77
CA ASN A 35 -2.12 -9.52 5.25
C ASN A 35 -1.27 -8.77 4.22
N TYR A 36 -0.63 -7.66 4.62
CA TYR A 36 0.24 -6.88 3.72
C TYR A 36 1.35 -7.72 3.08
N LEU A 37 1.77 -8.83 3.71
CA LEU A 37 2.78 -9.71 3.19
C LEU A 37 2.39 -10.40 1.87
N ALA A 38 1.11 -10.39 1.50
CA ALA A 38 0.64 -10.82 0.18
C ALA A 38 1.26 -10.00 -0.96
N LEU A 39 1.67 -8.75 -0.68
CA LEU A 39 2.27 -7.85 -1.65
C LEU A 39 3.52 -8.45 -2.31
N ARG A 40 4.23 -9.35 -1.62
CA ARG A 40 5.42 -10.04 -2.16
C ARG A 40 5.13 -10.97 -3.35
N TYR A 41 3.87 -11.33 -3.57
CA TYR A 41 3.43 -12.20 -4.67
C TYR A 41 2.78 -11.42 -5.82
N ILE A 42 2.74 -10.09 -5.74
CA ILE A 42 2.11 -9.24 -6.74
C ILE A 42 3.19 -8.61 -7.60
N ASP A 43 3.20 -8.98 -8.87
CA ASP A 43 4.02 -8.31 -9.87
C ASP A 43 3.37 -6.96 -10.22
N GLU A 44 4.13 -5.87 -10.05
CA GLU A 44 3.73 -4.50 -10.39
C GLU A 44 2.36 -4.09 -9.78
N PRO A 45 2.25 -4.05 -8.44
CA PRO A 45 1.00 -3.70 -7.76
C PRO A 45 0.54 -2.28 -8.14
N SER A 46 -0.77 -2.10 -8.29
CA SER A 46 -1.34 -0.77 -8.49
C SER A 46 -1.17 0.09 -7.23
N VAL A 47 -1.28 1.41 -7.39
CA VAL A 47 -1.25 2.34 -6.25
C VAL A 47 -2.34 2.00 -5.23
N ALA A 48 -3.53 1.58 -5.67
CA ALA A 48 -4.61 1.18 -4.77
C ALA A 48 -4.24 -0.04 -3.90
N VAL A 49 -3.53 -1.02 -4.47
CA VAL A 49 -3.02 -2.18 -3.74
C VAL A 49 -1.94 -1.78 -2.74
N LEU A 50 -1.02 -0.91 -3.14
CA LEU A 50 0.02 -0.37 -2.25
C LEU A 50 -0.58 0.42 -1.08
N GLU A 51 -1.56 1.27 -1.34
CA GLU A 51 -2.30 1.99 -0.30
C GLU A 51 -2.98 1.05 0.68
N ALA A 52 -3.68 0.02 0.16
CA ALA A 52 -4.34 -0.97 0.99
C ALA A 52 -3.34 -1.70 1.89
N ALA A 53 -2.16 -2.06 1.36
CA ALA A 53 -1.10 -2.71 2.13
C ALA A 53 -0.53 -1.81 3.23
N VAL A 54 -0.21 -0.53 2.95
CA VAL A 54 0.32 0.38 3.98
C VAL A 54 -0.73 0.83 5.00
N LYS A 55 -2.02 0.82 4.63
CA LYS A 55 -3.15 1.00 5.57
C LYS A 55 -3.28 -0.19 6.51
N GLN A 56 -3.00 -1.40 6.01
CA GLN A 56 -3.04 -2.62 6.82
C GLN A 56 -1.83 -2.66 7.78
N ASP A 57 -0.61 -2.39 7.30
CA ASP A 57 0.59 -2.18 8.12
C ASP A 57 1.65 -1.39 7.34
N SER A 58 2.20 -0.34 7.93
CA SER A 58 3.29 0.46 7.35
C SER A 58 4.56 -0.33 7.00
N GLN A 59 4.80 -1.49 7.62
CA GLN A 59 5.87 -2.43 7.26
C GLN A 59 5.78 -2.92 5.80
N ALA A 60 4.61 -2.81 5.17
CA ALA A 60 4.40 -3.10 3.76
C ALA A 60 5.37 -2.33 2.84
N MET A 61 5.82 -1.14 3.27
CA MET A 61 6.84 -0.36 2.56
C MET A 61 8.09 -1.18 2.23
N ARG A 62 8.46 -2.16 3.07
CA ARG A 62 9.63 -3.04 2.85
C ARG A 62 9.46 -3.98 1.65
N GLN A 63 8.22 -4.24 1.21
CA GLN A 63 7.91 -5.11 0.08
C GLN A 63 7.85 -4.35 -1.25
N ILE A 64 7.92 -3.01 -1.24
CA ILE A 64 7.84 -2.18 -2.44
C ILE A 64 9.22 -2.10 -3.10
N THR A 65 9.40 -2.80 -4.21
CA THR A 65 10.69 -2.88 -4.91
C THR A 65 10.99 -1.63 -5.76
N LYS A 66 9.96 -0.98 -6.30
CA LYS A 66 10.05 0.23 -7.13
C LYS A 66 9.47 1.45 -6.40
N LEU A 67 10.11 1.86 -5.31
CA LEU A 67 9.68 3.03 -4.54
C LEU A 67 10.31 4.31 -5.10
N THR A 68 9.50 5.18 -5.72
CA THR A 68 9.91 6.52 -6.13
C THR A 68 9.68 7.52 -5.00
N LYS A 69 10.31 8.71 -5.08
CA LYS A 69 10.07 9.80 -4.12
C LYS A 69 8.58 10.18 -4.05
N ASP A 70 7.95 10.36 -5.20
CA ASP A 70 6.54 10.75 -5.29
C ASP A 70 5.61 9.69 -4.72
N LEU A 71 5.89 8.41 -4.99
CA LEU A 71 5.13 7.30 -4.40
C LEU A 71 5.33 7.24 -2.88
N ALA A 72 6.54 7.47 -2.38
CA ALA A 72 6.80 7.51 -0.94
C ALA A 72 6.04 8.63 -0.24
N LEU A 73 6.01 9.83 -0.84
CA LEU A 73 5.23 10.97 -0.33
C LEU A 73 3.72 10.70 -0.38
N HIS A 74 3.23 10.08 -1.45
CA HIS A 74 1.83 9.64 -1.57
C HIS A 74 1.44 8.67 -0.45
N LEU A 75 2.24 7.62 -0.24
CA LEU A 75 1.99 6.61 0.80
C LEU A 75 2.16 7.18 2.21
N PHE A 76 3.01 8.20 2.39
CA PHE A 76 3.08 8.99 3.63
C PHE A 76 1.77 9.73 3.92
N GLY A 77 1.18 10.35 2.90
CA GLY A 77 -0.14 10.96 3.02
C GLY A 77 -1.24 9.96 3.39
N VAL A 78 -1.09 8.70 2.98
CA VAL A 78 -2.01 7.61 3.34
C VAL A 78 -1.80 7.09 4.76
N SER A 79 -0.54 6.96 5.21
CA SER A 79 -0.20 6.51 6.55
C SER A 79 1.11 7.16 7.00
N ALA A 80 1.03 8.07 7.97
CA ALA A 80 2.20 8.81 8.46
C ALA A 80 3.29 7.89 9.05
N ALA A 81 2.92 6.69 9.52
CA ALA A 81 3.86 5.68 10.03
C ALA A 81 4.84 5.18 8.95
N THR A 82 4.52 5.34 7.67
CA THR A 82 5.42 4.97 6.56
C THR A 82 6.69 5.80 6.49
N LEU A 83 6.72 7.00 7.13
CA LEU A 83 7.89 7.88 7.15
C LEU A 83 9.16 7.16 7.62
N GLY A 84 9.04 6.27 8.62
CA GLY A 84 10.16 5.51 9.15
C GLY A 84 10.75 4.46 8.18
N TYR A 85 10.08 4.20 7.06
CA TYR A 85 10.49 3.24 6.03
C TYR A 85 10.93 3.91 4.73
N ILE A 86 10.84 5.24 4.62
CA ILE A 86 11.28 5.98 3.44
C ILE A 86 12.82 5.97 3.38
N PRO A 87 13.44 5.44 2.32
CA PRO A 87 14.89 5.45 2.19
C PRO A 87 15.46 6.88 2.08
N ASN A 88 16.52 7.16 2.85
CA ASN A 88 17.18 8.49 2.84
C ASN A 88 17.71 8.91 1.46
N ASN A 89 18.03 7.94 0.59
CA ASN A 89 18.52 8.21 -0.76
C ASN A 89 17.44 8.75 -1.72
N LEU A 90 16.16 8.76 -1.34
CA LEU A 90 15.09 9.37 -2.13
C LEU A 90 15.08 10.90 -2.04
N GLY A 91 15.84 11.50 -1.12
CA GLY A 91 15.95 12.96 -1.00
C GLY A 91 14.65 13.64 -0.57
N VAL A 92 13.80 12.96 0.20
CA VAL A 92 12.61 13.55 0.81
C VAL A 92 13.02 14.61 1.83
N THR A 93 12.43 15.80 1.70
CA THR A 93 12.72 16.97 2.52
C THR A 93 11.71 17.15 3.65
N VAL A 94 12.11 17.87 4.68
CA VAL A 94 11.21 18.26 5.78
C VAL A 94 10.03 19.10 5.29
N ASP A 95 10.26 19.96 4.28
CA ASP A 95 9.21 20.85 3.77
C ASP A 95 8.15 20.08 2.97
N GLU A 96 8.53 19.03 2.22
CA GLU A 96 7.58 18.13 1.56
C GLU A 96 6.69 17.41 2.60
N ILE A 97 7.28 16.86 3.67
CA ILE A 97 6.54 16.21 4.76
C ILE A 97 5.61 17.20 5.47
N LYS A 98 6.11 18.39 5.82
CA LYS A 98 5.29 19.44 6.45
C LYS A 98 4.10 19.84 5.58
N SER A 99 4.32 19.99 4.27
CA SER A 99 3.28 20.38 3.32
C SER A 99 2.12 19.39 3.31
N ILE A 100 2.42 18.08 3.33
CA ILE A 100 1.41 17.02 3.37
C ILE A 100 0.62 17.05 4.68
N ILE A 101 1.29 17.18 5.83
CA ILE A 101 0.64 17.24 7.14
C ILE A 101 -0.28 18.47 7.25
N ILE A 102 0.20 19.65 6.84
CA ILE A 102 -0.59 20.88 6.88
C ILE A 102 -1.81 20.76 5.97
N SER A 103 -1.65 20.19 4.76
CA SER A 103 -2.75 19.96 3.84
C SER A 103 -3.83 19.05 4.44
N ALA A 104 -3.45 17.94 5.07
CA ALA A 104 -4.37 16.98 5.67
C ALA A 104 -5.17 17.59 6.84
N ILE A 105 -4.51 18.36 7.71
CA ILE A 105 -5.18 19.04 8.82
C ILE A 105 -6.14 20.12 8.29
N SER A 106 -5.74 20.85 7.25
CA SER A 106 -6.58 21.92 6.68
C SER A 106 -7.84 21.37 6.02
N SER A 107 -7.75 20.23 5.31
CA SER A 107 -8.93 19.59 4.71
C SER A 107 -9.95 19.09 5.74
N ASP A 108 -9.48 18.62 6.89
CA ASP A 108 -10.36 18.15 7.97
C ASP A 108 -11.14 19.30 8.62
N THR A 109 -10.57 20.51 8.65
CA THR A 109 -11.27 21.70 9.18
C THR A 109 -12.32 22.28 8.24
N ALA A 110 -12.26 22.00 6.94
CA ALA A 110 -13.23 22.51 5.96
C ALA A 110 -14.50 21.64 5.85
N SER A 111 -14.51 20.46 6.49
CA SER A 111 -15.60 19.47 6.40
C SER A 111 -16.49 19.41 7.66
N ASN A 112 -16.29 20.31 8.64
CA ASN A 112 -17.07 20.41 9.88
C ASN A 112 -17.81 21.74 9.98
#